data_AF-A0A968RKL1-F1
#
_entry.id   AF-A0A968RKL1-F1
#
_cell.length_a   1.000
_cell.length_b   1.000
_cell.length_c   1.000
_cell.angle_alpha   90.00
_cell.angle_beta   90.00
_cell.angle_gamma   90.00
#
_symmetry.space_group_name_H-M   'P 1'
#
loop_
_entity.id
_entity.type
_entity.pdbx_description
1 polymer ?
#
loop_
_entity_poly.entity_id
_entity_poly.type
_entity_poly.pdbx_seq_one_letter_code
_entity_poly.pdbx_strand_id
1 'polypeptide(L)'
;MIKKFDSYFKENHKKNMISNRFEFFDYDISSILPNHIKFDSNIYSDYIIKYRNINTKKICVIVTDNYSGIKGVHFLPKKNIVFTSNESSDYIFDYNNNCKIIHIPLLNNNPITESFVPLEQRKYFYSFVGSKTHKVRSEIVDLLNNDNCLVTFEKVNIQEFNSIVANSIFTLCPRGVNVSSYRICEALRYGSIPVYISDDFILPENFEDYGIAIHSDNLKGLHDLLVSISSKEINRLIENGKRYYQKLFTYEGLNNWIYEKLKTLA
;
A
#
# COMPACT_ATOMS: atom_id res chain seq x y z
N MET A 1 -8.51 -9.92 5.85
CA MET A 1 -9.47 -10.77 5.09
C MET A 1 -9.67 -10.16 3.71
N ILE A 2 -8.62 -10.19 2.86
CA ILE A 2 -8.80 -10.24 1.40
C ILE A 2 -9.90 -11.29 1.19
N LYS A 3 -11.00 -10.99 0.48
CA LYS A 3 -11.78 -12.07 -0.12
C LYS A 3 -10.75 -12.96 -0.81
N LYS A 4 -10.50 -14.17 -0.28
CA LYS A 4 -9.41 -15.07 -0.70
C LYS A 4 -9.15 -14.82 -2.18
N PHE A 5 -8.03 -14.18 -2.51
CA PHE A 5 -7.75 -13.64 -3.84
C PHE A 5 -7.95 -14.75 -4.88
N ASP A 6 -7.59 -15.98 -4.52
CA ASP A 6 -7.93 -17.21 -5.25
C ASP A 6 -9.44 -17.41 -5.49
N SER A 7 -10.30 -17.23 -4.47
CA SER A 7 -11.76 -17.27 -4.59
C SER A 7 -12.29 -16.18 -5.53
N TYR A 8 -11.80 -14.94 -5.40
CA TYR A 8 -12.19 -13.85 -6.31
C TYR A 8 -11.86 -14.21 -7.76
N PHE A 9 -10.66 -14.76 -8.01
CA PHE A 9 -10.25 -15.19 -9.34
C PHE A 9 -11.08 -16.36 -9.86
N LYS A 10 -11.36 -17.37 -9.02
CA LYS A 10 -12.16 -18.54 -9.38
C LYS A 10 -13.61 -18.17 -9.69
N GLU A 11 -14.20 -17.26 -8.92
CA GLU A 11 -15.59 -16.81 -9.06
C GLU A 11 -15.77 -15.87 -10.25
N ASN A 12 -14.93 -14.85 -10.36
CA ASN A 12 -15.12 -13.75 -11.31
C ASN A 12 -14.42 -13.96 -12.66
N HIS A 13 -13.44 -14.86 -12.75
CA HIS A 13 -12.65 -15.08 -13.96
C HIS A 13 -12.68 -16.53 -14.46
N LYS A 14 -13.83 -17.22 -14.28
CA LYS A 14 -14.15 -18.60 -14.74
C LYS A 14 -13.20 -19.10 -15.85
N LYS A 15 -12.30 -20.03 -15.48
CA LYS A 15 -11.44 -20.87 -16.36
C LYS A 15 -10.92 -20.19 -17.65
N ASN A 16 -10.10 -19.16 -17.51
CA ASN A 16 -9.26 -18.66 -18.62
C ASN A 16 -7.90 -19.38 -18.69
N MET A 17 -7.21 -19.31 -19.85
CA MET A 17 -5.88 -19.91 -20.12
C MET A 17 -4.85 -19.71 -18.99
N ILE A 18 -4.97 -18.64 -18.20
CA ILE A 18 -4.14 -18.32 -17.04
C ILE A 18 -4.22 -19.41 -15.97
N SER A 19 -5.39 -19.97 -15.63
CA SER A 19 -5.49 -21.02 -14.59
C SER A 19 -4.76 -22.31 -14.96
N ASN A 20 -4.44 -22.51 -16.24
CA ASN A 20 -3.64 -23.65 -16.71
C ASN A 20 -2.14 -23.39 -16.59
N ARG A 21 -1.70 -22.13 -16.56
CA ARG A 21 -0.29 -21.73 -16.47
C ARG A 21 0.15 -21.32 -15.06
N PHE A 22 -0.79 -20.85 -14.23
CA PHE A 22 -0.51 -20.34 -12.90
C PHE A 22 -1.21 -21.14 -11.80
N GLU A 23 -0.58 -21.17 -10.64
CA GLU A 23 -1.15 -21.69 -9.40
C GLU A 23 -1.13 -20.60 -8.34
N PHE A 24 -2.27 -20.36 -7.70
CA PHE A 24 -2.48 -19.21 -6.84
C PHE A 24 -2.42 -19.60 -5.36
N PHE A 25 -1.71 -18.81 -4.58
CA PHE A 25 -1.59 -18.97 -3.14
C PHE A 25 -1.87 -17.64 -2.45
N ASP A 26 -2.94 -17.63 -1.65
CA ASP A 26 -3.20 -16.53 -0.73
C ASP A 26 -2.39 -16.77 0.54
N TYR A 27 -1.43 -15.89 0.81
CA TYR A 27 -0.60 -16.01 2.00
C TYR A 27 -1.11 -15.01 3.05
N ASP A 28 -2.13 -15.42 3.80
CA ASP A 28 -2.59 -14.69 4.99
C ASP A 28 -1.92 -15.28 6.23
N ILE A 29 -0.82 -14.67 6.67
CA ILE A 29 -0.07 -15.14 7.85
C ILE A 29 -0.90 -15.00 9.14
N SER A 30 -1.85 -14.07 9.19
CA SER A 30 -2.71 -13.89 10.37
C SER A 30 -3.60 -15.10 10.64
N SER A 31 -3.88 -15.91 9.61
CA SER A 31 -4.59 -17.18 9.75
C SER A 31 -3.72 -18.34 10.25
N ILE A 32 -2.39 -18.14 10.29
CA ILE A 32 -1.39 -19.16 10.56
C ILE A 32 -0.75 -18.97 11.95
N LEU A 33 -0.61 -17.72 12.41
CA LEU A 33 -0.03 -17.41 13.72
C LEU A 33 -1.10 -16.83 14.66
N PRO A 34 -1.45 -17.51 15.78
CA PRO A 34 -2.29 -16.93 16.82
C PRO A 34 -1.68 -15.62 17.33
N ASN A 35 -2.53 -14.60 17.55
CA ASN A 35 -2.19 -13.22 17.93
C ASN A 35 -1.30 -13.02 19.19
N HIS A 36 -0.81 -14.09 19.81
CA HIS A 36 -0.11 -14.06 21.10
C HIS A 36 1.16 -14.91 21.19
N ILE A 37 1.64 -15.51 20.10
CA ILE A 37 2.90 -16.27 20.15
C ILE A 37 4.08 -15.31 20.04
N LYS A 38 4.86 -15.19 21.13
CA LYS A 38 6.19 -14.56 21.09
C LYS A 38 7.09 -15.39 20.17
N PHE A 39 7.82 -14.70 19.29
CA PHE A 39 8.74 -15.23 18.29
C PHE A 39 9.57 -16.43 18.79
N ASP A 40 9.43 -17.58 18.12
CA ASP A 40 10.32 -18.74 18.22
C ASP A 40 10.69 -19.21 16.80
N SER A 41 12.00 -19.32 16.53
CA SER A 41 12.56 -19.81 15.28
C SER A 41 12.10 -21.21 14.90
N ASN A 42 11.73 -22.04 15.87
CA ASN A 42 11.32 -23.44 15.64
C ASN A 42 9.92 -23.55 15.02
N ILE A 43 9.05 -22.57 15.26
CA ILE A 43 7.70 -22.55 14.65
C ILE A 43 7.82 -22.34 13.14
N TYR A 44 8.79 -21.53 12.70
CA TYR A 44 9.01 -21.27 11.27
C TYR A 44 9.50 -22.51 10.51
N SER A 45 10.35 -23.37 11.10
CA SER A 45 10.84 -24.57 10.41
C SER A 45 9.73 -25.54 10.00
N ASP A 46 8.66 -25.65 10.80
CA ASP A 46 7.56 -26.56 10.50
C ASP A 46 6.64 -26.02 9.39
N TYR A 47 6.43 -24.70 9.32
CA TYR A 47 5.63 -24.08 8.24
C TYR A 47 6.40 -23.95 6.92
N ILE A 48 7.73 -23.75 7.01
CA ILE A 48 8.66 -23.82 5.88
C ILE A 48 8.51 -25.15 5.11
N ILE A 49 8.15 -26.24 5.79
CA ILE A 49 8.02 -27.58 5.18
C ILE A 49 6.75 -27.71 4.33
N LYS A 50 5.65 -27.01 4.66
CA LYS A 50 4.34 -27.19 4.00
C LYS A 50 4.37 -26.90 2.49
N TYR A 51 5.17 -25.93 2.06
CA TYR A 51 5.18 -25.44 0.68
C TYR A 51 6.43 -25.84 -0.10
N ARG A 52 7.46 -26.36 0.58
CA ARG A 52 8.73 -26.84 -0.02
C ARG A 52 8.54 -27.99 -1.02
N ASN A 53 7.44 -28.73 -0.88
CA ASN A 53 7.08 -29.89 -1.71
C ASN A 53 6.08 -29.57 -2.83
N ILE A 54 5.74 -28.28 -3.06
CA ILE A 54 4.92 -27.88 -4.20
C ILE A 54 5.75 -28.01 -5.48
N ASN A 55 5.66 -29.19 -6.10
CA ASN A 55 6.23 -29.47 -7.40
C ASN A 55 5.18 -29.23 -8.48
N THR A 56 5.09 -28.00 -8.96
CA THR A 56 4.10 -27.63 -9.99
C THR A 56 4.80 -27.37 -11.30
N LYS A 57 4.20 -27.81 -12.42
CA LYS A 57 4.62 -27.40 -13.77
C LYS A 57 4.19 -25.95 -14.09
N LYS A 58 3.53 -25.27 -13.14
CA LYS A 58 2.90 -23.95 -13.28
C LYS A 58 3.72 -22.89 -12.54
N ILE A 59 3.57 -21.63 -12.93
CA ILE A 59 4.16 -20.50 -12.21
C ILE A 59 3.33 -20.23 -10.95
N CYS A 60 3.97 -20.18 -9.79
CA CYS A 60 3.32 -19.83 -8.53
C CYS A 60 3.04 -18.32 -8.47
N VAL A 61 1.82 -17.94 -8.06
CA VAL A 61 1.42 -16.55 -7.80
C VAL A 61 1.10 -16.43 -6.32
N ILE A 62 1.87 -15.60 -5.61
CA ILE A 62 1.62 -15.29 -4.20
C ILE A 62 1.11 -13.86 -4.11
N VAL A 63 0.01 -13.65 -3.38
CA VAL A 63 -0.51 -12.32 -3.07
C VAL A 63 -0.52 -12.12 -1.56
N THR A 64 0.14 -11.05 -1.09
CA THR A 64 0.22 -10.71 0.33
C THR A 64 -0.26 -9.29 0.59
N ASP A 65 -1.36 -9.15 1.33
CA ASP A 65 -1.74 -7.90 2.01
C ASP A 65 -1.57 -8.09 3.52
N ASN A 66 -0.96 -7.10 4.18
CA ASN A 66 -0.85 -6.98 5.64
C ASN A 66 0.18 -7.82 6.43
N TYR A 67 0.64 -7.09 7.46
CA TYR A 67 1.27 -7.46 8.73
C TYR A 67 2.79 -7.40 8.91
N SER A 68 3.09 -6.76 10.05
CA SER A 68 4.36 -6.21 10.51
C SER A 68 5.30 -7.25 11.06
N GLY A 69 6.55 -7.21 10.59
CA GLY A 69 7.69 -7.76 11.31
C GLY A 69 8.02 -9.23 11.04
N ILE A 70 7.45 -9.84 10.01
CA ILE A 70 7.88 -11.19 9.60
C ILE A 70 9.07 -11.07 8.66
N LYS A 71 10.24 -11.39 9.22
CA LYS A 71 11.43 -11.78 8.47
C LYS A 71 11.15 -13.09 7.76
N GLY A 72 10.93 -13.04 6.44
CA GLY A 72 11.11 -14.20 5.58
C GLY A 72 9.84 -14.87 5.06
N VAL A 73 9.40 -14.48 3.87
CA VAL A 73 8.90 -15.44 2.89
C VAL A 73 10.12 -16.21 2.39
N HIS A 74 10.40 -17.33 3.04
CA HIS A 74 11.33 -18.33 2.57
C HIS A 74 10.52 -19.35 1.77
N PHE A 75 10.98 -19.71 0.57
CA PHE A 75 10.46 -20.73 -0.36
C PHE A 75 9.58 -20.26 -1.49
N LEU A 76 10.15 -20.40 -2.69
CA LEU A 76 9.46 -20.30 -3.95
C LEU A 76 10.14 -21.31 -4.92
N PRO A 77 9.42 -22.24 -5.58
CA PRO A 77 9.96 -23.24 -6.52
C PRO A 77 10.64 -22.60 -7.75
N LYS A 78 11.01 -23.35 -8.80
CA LYS A 78 11.92 -22.86 -9.86
C LYS A 78 11.50 -21.57 -10.64
N LYS A 79 10.23 -21.12 -10.62
CA LYS A 79 9.74 -19.86 -11.24
C LYS A 79 8.48 -19.33 -10.55
N ASN A 80 8.48 -18.08 -10.09
CA ASN A 80 7.36 -17.52 -9.31
C ASN A 80 7.15 -16.03 -9.58
N ILE A 81 5.92 -15.57 -9.39
CA ILE A 81 5.55 -14.16 -9.40
C ILE A 81 4.94 -13.85 -8.03
N VAL A 82 5.45 -12.81 -7.37
CA VAL A 82 4.98 -12.41 -6.04
C VAL A 82 4.42 -11.01 -6.16
N PHE A 83 3.12 -10.86 -5.88
CA PHE A 83 2.48 -9.57 -5.68
C PHE A 83 2.50 -9.26 -4.18
N THR A 84 3.22 -8.23 -3.79
CA THR A 84 3.41 -7.94 -2.37
C THR A 84 3.22 -6.48 -2.04
N SER A 85 2.41 -6.22 -1.02
CA SER A 85 2.41 -4.91 -0.34
C SER A 85 3.49 -4.83 0.73
N ASN A 86 4.28 -5.90 0.92
CA ASN A 86 5.28 -6.00 1.97
C ASN A 86 6.42 -5.03 1.67
N GLU A 87 6.64 -4.17 2.63
CA GLU A 87 7.30 -2.88 2.48
C GLU A 87 8.82 -2.98 2.70
N SER A 88 9.37 -4.18 2.55
CA SER A 88 10.81 -4.45 2.56
C SER A 88 11.07 -5.67 1.69
N SER A 89 11.79 -5.46 0.59
CA SER A 89 12.38 -6.54 -0.21
C SER A 89 13.25 -7.48 0.63
N ASP A 90 13.77 -6.99 1.77
CA ASP A 90 14.59 -7.73 2.74
C ASP A 90 13.90 -8.98 3.33
N TYR A 91 12.58 -9.10 3.15
CA TYR A 91 11.80 -10.20 3.71
C TYR A 91 11.41 -11.27 2.70
N ILE A 92 11.76 -11.14 1.41
CA ILE A 92 11.56 -12.20 0.42
C ILE A 92 12.93 -12.81 0.09
N PHE A 93 13.24 -13.96 0.69
CA PHE A 93 14.48 -14.69 0.41
C PHE A 93 14.28 -15.61 -0.79
N ASP A 94 14.61 -15.09 -1.96
CA ASP A 94 14.66 -15.85 -3.20
C ASP A 94 15.97 -16.65 -3.30
N TYR A 95 16.01 -17.82 -2.66
CA TYR A 95 17.21 -18.67 -2.58
C TYR A 95 17.83 -19.00 -3.96
N ASN A 96 17.04 -18.92 -5.04
CA ASN A 96 17.47 -19.25 -6.40
C ASN A 96 17.43 -18.07 -7.39
N ASN A 97 17.14 -16.83 -6.95
CA ASN A 97 16.95 -15.65 -7.81
C ASN A 97 15.96 -15.86 -8.98
N ASN A 98 14.89 -16.63 -8.78
CA ASN A 98 13.90 -16.96 -9.81
C ASN A 98 12.50 -16.37 -9.57
N CYS A 99 12.38 -15.38 -8.69
CA CYS A 99 11.13 -14.75 -8.32
C CYS A 99 11.01 -13.35 -8.93
N LYS A 100 9.91 -13.11 -9.65
CA LYS A 100 9.53 -11.77 -10.09
C LYS A 100 8.67 -11.12 -9.01
N ILE A 101 9.23 -10.19 -8.26
CA ILE A 101 8.51 -9.41 -7.24
C ILE A 101 7.85 -8.20 -7.91
N ILE A 102 6.57 -8.00 -7.62
CA ILE A 102 5.77 -6.87 -8.10
C ILE A 102 5.10 -6.24 -6.88
N HIS A 103 5.40 -4.97 -6.62
CA HIS A 103 4.80 -4.27 -5.50
C HIS A 103 3.35 -3.86 -5.80
N ILE A 104 2.47 -4.09 -4.83
CA ILE A 104 1.05 -3.69 -4.85
C ILE A 104 0.78 -2.74 -3.68
N PRO A 105 -0.21 -1.83 -3.79
CA PRO A 105 -0.48 -0.89 -2.73
C PRO A 105 -1.05 -1.56 -1.47
N LEU A 106 -0.85 -0.90 -0.32
CA LEU A 106 -1.59 -1.21 0.90
C LEU A 106 -3.05 -0.81 0.72
N LEU A 107 -3.95 -1.75 1.02
CA LEU A 107 -5.39 -1.51 1.01
C LEU A 107 -5.89 -1.19 2.42
N ASN A 108 -6.95 -0.40 2.51
CA ASN A 108 -7.60 -0.03 3.76
C ASN A 108 -9.09 -0.38 3.66
N ASN A 109 -9.70 -0.90 4.72
CA ASN A 109 -11.13 -1.27 4.73
C ASN A 109 -11.94 -0.54 5.79
N ASN A 110 -11.37 0.50 6.39
CA ASN A 110 -12.10 1.32 7.34
C ASN A 110 -13.37 1.86 6.68
N PRO A 111 -14.48 1.95 7.45
CA PRO A 111 -15.74 2.40 6.92
C PRO A 111 -15.60 3.80 6.31
N ILE A 112 -16.24 4.00 5.16
CA ILE A 112 -16.39 5.32 4.55
C ILE A 112 -17.42 6.07 5.40
N THR A 113 -16.99 7.14 6.07
CA THR A 113 -17.88 7.94 6.92
C THR A 113 -18.06 9.37 6.41
N GLU A 114 -17.42 9.72 5.30
CA GLU A 114 -17.39 11.06 4.75
C GLU A 114 -17.61 11.05 3.24
N SER A 115 -18.19 12.14 2.73
CA SER A 115 -18.34 12.39 1.30
C SER A 115 -17.12 13.11 0.74
N PHE A 116 -16.98 13.11 -0.59
CA PHE A 116 -15.97 13.92 -1.26
C PHE A 116 -16.26 15.42 -1.04
N VAL A 117 -15.26 16.15 -0.53
CA VAL A 117 -15.33 17.61 -0.38
C VAL A 117 -14.72 18.28 -1.63
N PRO A 118 -15.46 19.18 -2.31
CA PRO A 118 -14.95 19.96 -3.43
C PRO A 118 -13.66 20.72 -3.08
N LEU A 119 -12.74 20.83 -4.03
CA LEU A 119 -11.38 21.35 -3.79
C LEU A 119 -11.39 22.74 -3.16
N GLU A 120 -12.26 23.62 -3.65
CA GLU A 120 -12.43 25.00 -3.19
C GLU A 120 -13.03 25.13 -1.78
N GLN A 121 -13.59 24.05 -1.25
CA GLN A 121 -14.20 23.99 0.09
C GLN A 121 -13.28 23.32 1.12
N ARG A 122 -12.12 22.80 0.70
CA ARG A 122 -11.21 22.09 1.58
C ARG A 122 -10.53 23.03 2.56
N LYS A 123 -10.68 22.73 3.85
CA LYS A 123 -10.14 23.54 4.95
C LYS A 123 -8.61 23.50 5.02
N TYR A 124 -8.00 22.35 4.77
CA TYR A 124 -6.57 22.13 5.01
C TYR A 124 -5.79 22.13 3.70
N PHE A 125 -4.73 22.93 3.63
CA PHE A 125 -3.77 22.87 2.54
C PHE A 125 -3.04 21.53 2.55
N TYR A 126 -2.48 21.13 3.69
CA TYR A 126 -2.09 19.74 3.92
C TYR A 126 -2.38 19.27 5.34
N SER A 127 -2.53 17.96 5.50
CA SER A 127 -2.68 17.34 6.81
C SER A 127 -1.89 16.05 7.03
N PHE A 128 -1.59 15.77 8.30
CA PHE A 128 -1.10 14.50 8.81
C PHE A 128 -1.67 14.24 10.21
N VAL A 129 -2.24 13.05 10.43
CA VAL A 129 -2.78 12.66 11.74
C VAL A 129 -2.28 11.27 12.10
N GLY A 130 -1.17 11.09 12.83
CA GLY A 130 -0.54 9.76 12.94
C GLY A 130 0.10 9.47 14.28
N SER A 131 0.98 8.47 14.32
CA SER A 131 1.80 8.14 15.51
C SER A 131 3.28 8.28 15.18
N LYS A 132 4.09 8.55 16.22
CA LYS A 132 5.55 8.71 16.14
C LYS A 132 6.27 7.38 15.92
N THR A 133 6.12 6.81 14.73
CA THR A 133 6.69 5.50 14.37
C THR A 133 7.96 5.58 13.53
N HIS A 134 8.36 6.78 13.10
CA HIS A 134 9.59 7.02 12.34
C HIS A 134 10.10 8.45 12.59
N LYS A 135 11.42 8.67 12.48
CA LYS A 135 12.06 9.99 12.69
C LYS A 135 11.43 11.09 11.82
N VAL A 136 11.16 10.76 10.56
CA VAL A 136 10.60 11.68 9.56
C VAL A 136 9.24 12.24 9.99
N ARG A 137 8.46 11.49 10.77
CA ARG A 137 7.15 11.95 11.26
C ARG A 137 7.33 13.06 12.28
N SER A 138 8.31 12.91 13.17
CA SER A 138 8.64 13.93 14.17
C SER A 138 9.14 15.20 13.49
N GLU A 139 9.98 15.07 12.46
CA GLU A 139 10.51 16.21 11.69
C GLU A 139 9.41 16.99 10.95
N ILE A 140 8.30 16.34 10.56
CA ILE A 140 7.15 17.03 9.92
C ILE A 140 6.40 17.95 10.89
N VAL A 141 6.41 17.68 12.20
CA VAL A 141 5.74 18.57 13.17
C VAL A 141 6.39 19.94 13.23
N ASP A 142 7.71 19.99 13.06
CA ASP A 142 8.45 21.25 13.07
C ASP A 142 8.17 22.10 11.81
N LEU A 143 7.42 21.56 10.82
CA LEU A 143 6.98 22.26 9.61
C LEU A 143 5.63 22.99 9.79
N LEU A 144 5.06 22.97 11.00
CA LEU A 144 3.84 23.71 11.34
C LEU A 144 4.14 25.20 11.51
N ASN A 145 4.01 25.97 10.44
CA ASN A 145 4.10 27.43 10.49
C ASN A 145 2.90 28.16 9.84
N ASN A 146 1.80 27.44 9.53
CA ASN A 146 0.67 28.02 8.79
C ASN A 146 -0.70 27.56 9.32
N ASP A 147 -1.65 28.50 9.40
CA ASP A 147 -2.99 28.32 9.99
C ASP A 147 -3.88 27.32 9.23
N ASN A 148 -3.58 27.02 7.96
CA ASN A 148 -4.34 26.08 7.13
C ASN A 148 -3.69 24.69 7.01
N CYS A 149 -2.69 24.39 7.83
CA CYS A 149 -1.98 23.11 7.84
C CYS A 149 -2.21 22.38 9.17
N LEU A 150 -2.43 21.06 9.13
CA LEU A 150 -2.68 20.27 10.34
C LEU A 150 -1.72 19.09 10.44
N VAL A 151 -0.87 19.05 11.46
CA VAL A 151 -0.02 17.90 11.78
C VAL A 151 -0.23 17.58 13.24
N THR A 152 -0.79 16.41 13.54
CA THR A 152 -1.05 15.99 14.91
C THR A 152 -0.67 14.53 15.15
N PHE A 153 -0.20 14.28 16.37
CA PHE A 153 0.01 12.93 16.90
C PHE A 153 -1.08 12.51 17.89
N GLU A 154 -2.07 13.37 18.12
CA GLU A 154 -3.18 13.08 18.99
C GLU A 154 -4.08 12.01 18.38
N LYS A 155 -4.65 11.19 19.25
CA LYS A 155 -5.57 10.14 18.83
C LYS A 155 -6.92 10.76 18.50
N VAL A 156 -7.23 10.81 17.21
CA VAL A 156 -8.56 11.16 16.71
C VAL A 156 -9.42 9.90 16.52
N ASN A 157 -10.73 10.05 16.53
CA ASN A 157 -11.62 8.96 16.13
C ASN A 157 -11.65 8.81 14.59
N ILE A 158 -12.25 7.71 14.08
CA ILE A 158 -12.24 7.42 12.65
C ILE A 158 -13.04 8.45 11.83
N GLN A 159 -14.14 8.97 12.36
CA GLN A 159 -14.96 9.99 11.70
C GLN A 159 -14.17 11.30 11.55
N GLU A 160 -13.53 11.75 12.62
CA GLU A 160 -12.68 12.93 12.63
C GLU A 160 -11.48 12.77 11.70
N PHE A 161 -10.82 11.61 11.72
CA PHE A 161 -9.74 11.30 10.79
C PHE A 161 -10.20 11.42 9.34
N ASN A 162 -11.30 10.74 8.99
CA ASN A 162 -11.86 10.77 7.64
C ASN A 162 -12.24 12.19 7.23
N SER A 163 -12.81 12.97 8.15
CA SER A 163 -13.20 14.37 7.91
C SER A 163 -11.97 15.24 7.63
N ILE A 164 -10.90 15.09 8.40
CA ILE A 164 -9.63 15.80 8.17
C ILE A 164 -9.08 15.47 6.79
N VAL A 165 -8.99 14.18 6.43
CA VAL A 165 -8.46 13.75 5.13
C VAL A 165 -9.32 14.27 3.98
N ALA A 166 -10.65 14.17 4.07
CA ALA A 166 -11.57 14.67 3.05
C ALA A 166 -11.48 16.20 2.87
N ASN A 167 -11.21 16.93 3.94
CA ASN A 167 -11.02 18.37 3.93
C ASN A 167 -9.58 18.81 3.60
N SER A 168 -8.69 17.91 3.16
CA SER A 168 -7.30 18.22 2.83
C SER A 168 -7.05 18.25 1.33
N ILE A 169 -6.33 19.25 0.82
CA ILE A 169 -5.85 19.25 -0.57
C ILE A 169 -4.80 18.15 -0.72
N PHE A 170 -3.79 18.19 0.15
CA PHE A 170 -2.74 17.19 0.25
C PHE A 170 -2.82 16.43 1.57
N THR A 171 -2.61 15.12 1.54
CA THR A 171 -2.42 14.31 2.76
C THR A 171 -1.00 13.83 2.80
N LEU A 172 -0.27 14.25 3.82
CA LEU A 172 1.10 13.77 4.02
C LEU A 172 1.05 12.29 4.41
N CYS A 173 1.85 11.51 3.71
CA CYS A 173 1.95 10.07 3.83
C CYS A 173 3.39 9.70 4.23
N PRO A 174 3.93 10.18 5.37
CA PRO A 174 5.26 9.80 5.79
C PRO A 174 5.35 8.30 6.09
N ARG A 175 6.48 7.70 5.74
CA ARG A 175 6.80 6.32 6.09
C ARG A 175 6.63 6.07 7.59
N GLY A 176 6.28 4.84 7.94
CA GLY A 176 6.15 4.40 9.31
C GLY A 176 7.35 3.58 9.75
N VAL A 177 7.08 2.54 10.55
CA VAL A 177 8.06 1.46 10.80
C VAL A 177 8.54 0.90 9.45
N ASN A 178 7.59 0.71 8.55
CA ASN A 178 7.81 0.26 7.20
C ASN A 178 7.95 1.43 6.21
N VAL A 179 8.41 1.13 4.99
CA VAL A 179 8.68 2.11 3.93
C VAL A 179 7.39 2.75 3.39
N SER A 180 6.37 1.97 3.05
CA SER A 180 5.07 2.45 2.56
C SER A 180 4.17 2.98 3.69
N SER A 181 2.96 3.40 3.30
CA SER A 181 2.01 4.01 4.23
C SER A 181 0.56 3.79 3.78
N TYR A 182 -0.27 3.27 4.68
CA TYR A 182 -1.73 3.20 4.49
C TYR A 182 -2.35 4.56 4.15
N ARG A 183 -1.66 5.65 4.49
CA ARG A 183 -2.09 7.01 4.20
C ARG A 183 -2.31 7.28 2.73
N ILE A 184 -1.58 6.59 1.86
CA ILE A 184 -1.74 6.76 0.41
C ILE A 184 -3.16 6.31 0.00
N CYS A 185 -3.58 5.12 0.45
CA CYS A 185 -4.93 4.62 0.20
C CYS A 185 -6.01 5.53 0.83
N GLU A 186 -5.79 5.97 2.07
CA GLU A 186 -6.72 6.84 2.81
C GLU A 186 -6.90 8.20 2.13
N ALA A 187 -5.81 8.81 1.64
CA ALA A 187 -5.84 10.07 0.91
C ALA A 187 -6.67 9.95 -0.37
N LEU A 188 -6.34 8.95 -1.20
CA LEU A 188 -6.98 8.72 -2.49
C LEU A 188 -8.47 8.41 -2.35
N ARG A 189 -8.87 7.71 -1.27
CA ARG A 189 -10.27 7.41 -0.97
C ARG A 189 -11.15 8.65 -0.88
N TYR A 190 -10.65 9.72 -0.30
CA TYR A 190 -11.36 10.99 -0.16
C TYR A 190 -10.93 12.04 -1.20
N GLY A 191 -10.12 11.62 -2.19
CA GLY A 191 -9.61 12.45 -3.26
C GLY A 191 -8.68 13.56 -2.80
N SER A 192 -8.02 13.37 -1.66
CA SER A 192 -6.84 14.13 -1.25
C SER A 192 -5.60 13.60 -1.99
N ILE A 193 -4.68 14.49 -2.35
CA ILE A 193 -3.46 14.11 -3.08
C ILE A 193 -2.45 13.54 -2.06
N PRO A 194 -2.04 12.27 -2.20
CA PRO A 194 -1.03 11.68 -1.33
C PRO A 194 0.35 12.31 -1.58
N VAL A 195 0.98 12.79 -0.51
CA VAL A 195 2.37 13.26 -0.51
C VAL A 195 3.22 12.25 0.26
N TYR A 196 3.85 11.32 -0.46
CA TYR A 196 4.64 10.25 0.12
C TYR A 196 6.03 10.76 0.52
N ILE A 197 6.31 10.76 1.82
CA ILE A 197 7.56 11.25 2.39
C ILE A 197 8.36 10.06 2.93
N SER A 198 9.54 9.83 2.37
CA SER A 198 10.38 8.69 2.74
C SER A 198 11.84 8.89 2.36
N ASP A 199 12.74 8.16 2.99
CA ASP A 199 14.15 7.99 2.59
C ASP A 199 14.35 6.85 1.58
N ASP A 200 13.34 6.00 1.40
CA ASP A 200 13.28 4.95 0.39
C ASP A 200 11.86 4.80 -0.16
N PHE A 201 11.69 4.35 -1.40
CA PHE A 201 10.38 4.34 -2.05
C PHE A 201 10.02 2.98 -2.65
N ILE A 202 8.91 2.43 -2.13
CA ILE A 202 8.16 1.37 -2.78
C ILE A 202 6.89 2.00 -3.37
N LEU A 203 6.96 2.33 -4.66
CA LEU A 203 5.88 2.99 -5.39
C LEU A 203 5.01 1.95 -6.12
N PRO A 204 3.68 2.01 -5.95
CA PRO A 204 2.79 1.33 -6.89
C PRO A 204 2.93 1.92 -8.29
N GLU A 205 2.45 1.19 -9.30
CA GLU A 205 2.59 1.58 -10.72
C GLU A 205 2.11 3.03 -10.98
N ASN A 206 2.99 3.83 -11.60
CA ASN A 206 2.77 5.21 -12.03
C ASN A 206 2.33 6.16 -10.88
N PHE A 207 3.00 6.11 -9.73
CA PHE A 207 2.63 6.93 -8.57
C PHE A 207 2.58 8.43 -8.86
N GLU A 208 3.47 8.93 -9.72
CA GLU A 208 3.57 10.34 -10.13
C GLU A 208 2.34 10.84 -10.91
N ASP A 209 1.48 9.95 -11.37
CA ASP A 209 0.21 10.33 -11.99
C ASP A 209 -0.82 10.83 -10.99
N TYR A 210 -0.73 10.43 -9.72
CA TYR A 210 -1.75 10.65 -8.71
C TYR A 210 -1.21 11.05 -7.33
N GLY A 211 0.10 11.14 -7.16
CA GLY A 211 0.76 11.47 -5.91
C GLY A 211 2.08 12.19 -6.13
N ILE A 212 2.67 12.65 -5.02
CA ILE A 212 3.93 13.38 -5.01
C ILE A 212 4.88 12.64 -4.07
N ALA A 213 6.05 12.23 -4.56
CA ALA A 213 7.08 11.58 -3.76
C ALA A 213 8.15 12.60 -3.34
N ILE A 214 8.48 12.65 -2.06
CA ILE A 214 9.42 13.62 -1.47
C ILE A 214 10.41 12.90 -0.58
N HIS A 215 11.69 12.98 -0.95
CA HIS A 215 12.76 12.43 -0.11
C HIS A 215 12.80 13.14 1.25
N SER A 216 13.03 12.40 2.35
CA SER A 216 13.03 12.98 3.70
C SER A 216 14.00 14.16 3.88
N ASP A 217 15.10 14.17 3.13
CA ASP A 217 16.09 15.25 3.19
C ASP A 217 15.55 16.59 2.64
N ASN A 218 14.47 16.55 1.85
CA ASN A 218 13.86 17.74 1.23
C ASN A 218 12.69 18.32 2.06
N LEU A 219 12.51 17.86 3.30
CA LEU A 219 11.41 18.31 4.17
C LEU A 219 11.39 19.83 4.41
N LYS A 220 12.55 20.47 4.48
CA LYS A 220 12.64 21.93 4.72
C LYS A 220 11.95 22.78 3.65
N GLY A 221 11.88 22.29 2.41
CA GLY A 221 11.22 22.96 1.29
C GLY A 221 9.83 22.42 0.96
N LEU A 222 9.27 21.55 1.82
CA LEU A 222 7.99 20.87 1.56
C LEU A 222 6.87 21.86 1.27
N HIS A 223 6.72 22.88 2.09
CA HIS A 223 5.64 23.86 1.95
C HIS A 223 5.74 24.60 0.62
N ASP A 224 6.90 25.19 0.33
CA ASP A 224 7.14 25.96 -0.91
C ASP A 224 6.97 25.08 -2.16
N LEU A 225 7.42 23.82 -2.09
CA LEU A 225 7.23 22.85 -3.17
C LEU A 225 5.73 22.63 -3.43
N LEU A 226 4.93 22.36 -2.41
CA LEU A 226 3.49 22.13 -2.58
C LEU A 226 2.77 23.39 -3.06
N VAL A 227 3.16 24.58 -2.59
CA VAL A 227 2.61 25.87 -3.04
C VAL A 227 2.93 26.13 -4.51
N SER A 228 4.10 25.69 -5.00
CA SER A 228 4.50 25.88 -6.39
C SER A 228 3.69 25.06 -7.40
N ILE A 229 2.92 24.06 -6.93
CA ILE A 229 2.13 23.20 -7.79
C ILE A 229 0.93 23.97 -8.34
N SER A 230 0.88 24.12 -9.66
CA SER A 230 -0.20 24.83 -10.33
C SER A 230 -1.56 24.19 -10.09
N SER A 231 -2.63 24.99 -10.08
CA SER A 231 -4.00 24.47 -9.95
C SER A 231 -4.38 23.47 -11.05
N LYS A 232 -3.82 23.61 -12.26
CA LYS A 232 -3.99 22.63 -13.35
C LYS A 232 -3.44 21.26 -12.96
N GLU A 233 -2.27 21.24 -12.34
CA GLU A 233 -1.61 20.02 -11.90
C GLU A 233 -2.32 19.40 -10.69
N ILE A 234 -2.78 20.21 -9.73
CA ILE A 234 -3.62 19.75 -8.62
C ILE A 234 -4.89 19.04 -9.13
N ASN A 235 -5.59 19.64 -10.10
CA ASN A 235 -6.79 19.02 -10.69
C ASN A 235 -6.45 17.71 -11.40
N ARG A 236 -5.35 17.66 -12.16
CA ARG A 236 -4.86 16.42 -12.80
C ARG A 236 -4.63 15.31 -11.77
N LEU A 237 -3.91 15.62 -10.69
CA LEU A 237 -3.59 14.66 -9.63
C LEU A 237 -4.85 14.16 -8.92
N ILE A 238 -5.85 15.01 -8.67
CA ILE A 238 -7.13 14.62 -8.07
C ILE A 238 -7.94 13.70 -8.99
N GLU A 239 -8.06 14.05 -10.27
CA GLU A 239 -8.80 13.25 -11.26
C GLU A 239 -8.16 11.87 -11.45
N ASN A 240 -6.83 11.85 -11.61
CA ASN A 240 -6.07 10.62 -11.69
C ASN A 240 -6.16 9.83 -10.39
N GLY A 241 -6.09 10.49 -9.23
CA GLY A 241 -6.23 9.84 -7.93
C GLY A 241 -7.55 9.07 -7.80
N LYS A 242 -8.66 9.63 -8.28
CA LYS A 242 -9.95 8.91 -8.33
C LYS A 242 -9.89 7.66 -9.23
N ARG A 243 -9.26 7.78 -10.41
CA ARG A 243 -9.11 6.66 -11.36
C ARG A 243 -8.21 5.57 -10.79
N TYR A 244 -7.06 5.93 -10.25
CA TYR A 244 -6.11 5.01 -9.66
C TYR A 244 -6.64 4.39 -8.37
N TYR A 245 -7.44 5.12 -7.57
CA TYR A 245 -8.11 4.54 -6.41
C TYR A 245 -8.99 3.36 -6.82
N GLN A 246 -9.86 3.55 -7.82
CA GLN A 246 -10.73 2.48 -8.33
C GLN A 246 -9.93 1.34 -8.96
N LYS A 247 -8.84 1.66 -9.68
CA LYS A 247 -8.01 0.68 -10.38
C LYS A 247 -7.11 -0.16 -9.48
N LEU A 248 -6.55 0.42 -8.41
CA LEU A 248 -5.46 -0.21 -7.63
C LEU A 248 -5.73 -0.26 -6.12
N PHE A 249 -6.53 0.66 -5.56
CA PHE A 249 -6.70 0.81 -4.11
C PHE A 249 -8.07 0.33 -3.59
N THR A 250 -8.80 -0.40 -4.43
CA THR A 250 -9.94 -1.23 -4.02
C THR A 250 -9.57 -2.70 -4.20
N TYR A 251 -10.20 -3.60 -3.45
CA TYR A 251 -9.98 -5.05 -3.64
C TYR A 251 -10.32 -5.51 -5.06
N GLU A 252 -11.47 -5.07 -5.56
CA GLU A 252 -11.94 -5.43 -6.90
C GLU A 252 -10.97 -4.92 -7.97
N GLY A 253 -10.60 -3.63 -7.88
CA GLY A 253 -9.64 -3.01 -8.78
C GLY A 253 -8.29 -3.71 -8.76
N LEU A 254 -7.71 -3.90 -7.58
CA LEU A 254 -6.40 -4.54 -7.44
C LEU A 254 -6.41 -5.96 -8.00
N ASN A 255 -7.45 -6.76 -7.70
CA ASN A 255 -7.57 -8.11 -8.23
C ASN A 255 -7.64 -8.12 -9.76
N ASN A 256 -8.45 -7.22 -10.35
CA ASN A 256 -8.53 -7.07 -11.80
C ASN A 256 -7.19 -6.61 -12.41
N TRP A 257 -6.48 -5.70 -11.75
CA TRP A 257 -5.16 -5.25 -12.20
C TRP A 257 -4.13 -6.38 -12.18
N ILE A 258 -4.07 -7.16 -11.09
CA ILE A 258 -3.18 -8.33 -10.99
C ILE A 258 -3.49 -9.33 -12.10
N TYR A 259 -4.78 -9.57 -12.39
CA TYR A 259 -5.21 -10.45 -13.46
C TYR A 259 -4.70 -10.00 -14.83
N GLU A 260 -4.86 -8.72 -15.17
CA GLU A 260 -4.34 -8.17 -16.43
C GLU A 260 -2.80 -8.20 -16.47
N LYS A 261 -2.13 -7.91 -15.35
CA LYS A 261 -0.66 -8.01 -15.26
C LYS A 261 -0.19 -9.43 -15.54
N LEU A 262 -0.86 -10.45 -14.98
CA LEU A 262 -0.52 -11.85 -15.21
C LEU A 262 -0.67 -12.26 -16.69
N LYS A 263 -1.65 -11.73 -17.43
CA LYS A 263 -1.77 -12.00 -18.88
C LYS A 263 -0.52 -11.58 -19.66
N THR A 264 0.11 -10.48 -19.25
CA THR A 264 1.34 -9.98 -19.90
C THR A 264 2.60 -10.76 -19.52
N LEU A 265 2.52 -11.54 -18.43
CA LEU A 265 3.62 -12.36 -17.91
C LEU A 265 3.50 -13.84 -18.32
N ALA A 266 2.40 -14.21 -18.97
CA ALA A 266 2.01 -15.57 -19.34
C ALA A 266 2.47 -15.95 -20.75
#